data_AF-A0AAW2YHD3-F1
#
_entry.id   AF-A0AAW2YHD3-F1
#
_cell.length_a   1.000
_cell.length_b   1.000
_cell.length_c   1.000
_cell.angle_alpha   90.00
_cell.angle_beta   90.00
_cell.angle_gamma   90.00
#
_symmetry.space_group_name_H-M   'P 1'
#
loop_
_entity.id
_entity.type
_entity.pdbx_description
1 polymer ?
#
loop_
_entity_poly.entity_id
_entity_poly.type
_entity_poly.pdbx_seq_one_letter_code
_entity_poly.pdbx_strand_id
1 'polypeptide(L)'
;MKPEARTFTPIAPSPADALNLLSISSEHRIRSENLPFDIDVWYPRVKDFTFETAFLPLSLSEAQAIVNYYETFYNHRMKLSSEHVHMLKSLERRIEAELRTNQAFACGAFLRLCGRSPKDGEPLNRSQVLVKYNKDLEELYLQGAPRNANTKLRAIAKSTYLRVTTGAEAMSLLLTSERVFTDLQDWLRFGGSEQIVLRRWHEGMSLEYEFRVFVNHNKITAISQYDHYCEYPDLVAIKDQVQSLIIEKWSQVHQHIGQESYVIDFSYDPNKKTIVMIELSPFRTCTGTAMFSWSQDQDQLHNGPLEFRIKTEMHPYIKELVEVNWEDRWNAHVERYDSIYHKYQETTTWMSWLLSFFYRKTTIKDNFIFVYGTLKKGFHWHDKFLSTATFVGRATSVNKQALVVDDFGVPHLLNVKGGESISGEVWRVDEEALSGLDDYEGVNKEYYSREPIEVRLDNGSVLSADAYYKVSAGSLAEGPFISEYTKSYHDKHYNPIKHAHAKQLQYLESN
;
A
#
# COMPACT_ATOMS: atom_id res chain seq x y z
N MET A 1 -16.13 -18.71 41.04
CA MET A 1 -15.51 -19.76 40.20
C MET A 1 -14.48 -19.08 39.31
N LYS A 2 -13.21 -19.51 39.34
CA LYS A 2 -12.19 -19.02 38.41
C LYS A 2 -12.58 -19.47 37.00
N PRO A 3 -12.41 -18.65 35.94
CA PRO A 3 -12.64 -19.12 34.58
C PRO A 3 -11.60 -20.21 34.28
N GLU A 4 -12.07 -21.40 33.92
CA GLU A 4 -11.20 -22.46 33.41
C GLU A 4 -10.57 -21.98 32.10
N ALA A 5 -9.24 -21.98 32.04
CA ALA A 5 -8.52 -21.76 30.80
C ALA A 5 -8.92 -22.86 29.82
N ARG A 6 -9.68 -22.52 28.77
CA ARG A 6 -9.91 -23.43 27.65
C ARG A 6 -8.56 -23.64 26.96
N THR A 7 -7.95 -24.79 27.19
CA THR A 7 -6.80 -25.26 26.41
C THR A 7 -7.30 -25.51 24.99
N PHE A 8 -6.92 -24.62 24.07
CA PHE A 8 -7.11 -24.79 22.64
C PHE A 8 -6.31 -26.01 22.20
N THR A 9 -6.97 -27.06 21.72
CA THR A 9 -6.31 -28.18 21.04
C THR A 9 -6.34 -27.86 19.54
N PRO A 10 -5.21 -27.57 18.89
CA PRO A 10 -5.19 -27.30 17.45
C PRO A 10 -5.71 -28.52 16.70
N ILE A 11 -6.65 -28.32 15.78
CA ILE A 11 -7.04 -29.35 14.82
C ILE A 11 -5.82 -29.63 13.92
N ALA A 12 -5.51 -30.91 13.70
CA ALA A 12 -4.45 -31.30 12.78
C ALA A 12 -4.74 -30.71 11.39
N PRO A 13 -3.83 -29.92 10.78
CA PRO A 13 -4.13 -29.25 9.51
C PRO A 13 -4.34 -30.28 8.41
N SER A 14 -5.26 -30.01 7.48
CA SER A 14 -5.48 -30.87 6.33
C SER A 14 -4.28 -30.83 5.36
N PRO A 15 -4.12 -31.83 4.46
CA PRO A 15 -3.11 -31.76 3.40
C PRO A 15 -3.22 -30.50 2.51
N ALA A 16 -4.43 -29.94 2.36
CA ALA A 16 -4.65 -28.67 1.66
C ALA A 16 -4.15 -27.48 2.49
N ASP A 17 -4.31 -27.53 3.81
CA ASP A 17 -3.74 -26.52 4.71
C ASP A 17 -2.21 -26.58 4.67
N ALA A 18 -1.60 -27.77 4.65
CA ALA A 18 -0.15 -27.92 4.48
C ALA A 18 0.34 -27.30 3.16
N LEU A 19 -0.36 -27.49 2.04
CA LEU A 19 -0.01 -26.85 0.76
C LEU A 19 -0.18 -25.31 0.80
N ASN A 20 -1.25 -24.82 1.41
CA ASN A 20 -1.50 -23.38 1.55
C ASN A 20 -0.49 -22.71 2.49
N LEU A 21 -0.10 -23.37 3.59
CA LEU A 21 0.95 -22.93 4.51
C LEU A 21 2.30 -22.85 3.79
N LEU A 22 2.61 -23.82 2.92
CA LEU A 22 3.86 -23.85 2.14
C LEU A 22 3.89 -22.78 1.05
N SER A 23 2.74 -22.36 0.52
CA SER A 23 2.68 -21.22 -0.38
C SER A 23 2.80 -19.91 0.42
N ILE A 24 3.68 -18.99 0.02
CA ILE A 24 3.60 -17.58 0.45
C ILE A 24 2.42 -16.91 -0.29
N SER A 25 1.25 -17.55 -0.26
CA SER A 25 0.07 -17.14 -1.02
C SER A 25 -0.52 -15.84 -0.46
N SER A 26 -1.24 -15.14 -1.33
CA SER A 26 -1.95 -13.91 -0.98
C SER A 26 -3.16 -14.21 -0.10
N GLU A 27 -3.37 -13.41 0.94
CA GLU A 27 -4.64 -13.40 1.69
C GLU A 27 -5.78 -12.79 0.84
N HIS A 28 -5.45 -11.82 -0.04
CA HIS A 28 -6.40 -11.14 -0.93
C HIS A 28 -6.25 -11.62 -2.37
N ARG A 29 -7.35 -12.00 -3.03
CA ARG A 29 -7.28 -12.60 -4.38
C ARG A 29 -7.20 -11.57 -5.50
N ILE A 30 -7.68 -10.36 -5.25
CA ILE A 30 -7.76 -9.27 -6.23
C ILE A 30 -7.44 -7.94 -5.51
N ARG A 31 -6.66 -7.05 -6.14
CA ARG A 31 -6.25 -5.75 -5.55
C ARG A 31 -7.46 -4.92 -5.14
N SER A 32 -8.53 -4.99 -5.93
CA SER A 32 -9.77 -4.26 -5.68
C SER A 32 -10.31 -4.47 -4.27
N GLU A 33 -10.22 -5.68 -3.68
CA GLU A 33 -10.78 -6.00 -2.36
C GLU A 33 -10.26 -5.12 -1.21
N ASN A 34 -9.09 -4.50 -1.38
CA ASN A 34 -8.40 -3.71 -0.37
C ASN A 34 -8.24 -2.22 -0.68
N LEU A 35 -8.64 -1.74 -1.86
CA LEU A 35 -8.36 -0.35 -2.28
C LEU A 35 -8.68 0.73 -1.23
N PRO A 36 -9.79 0.67 -0.45
CA PRO A 36 -10.06 1.67 0.58
C PRO A 36 -9.07 1.67 1.76
N PHE A 37 -8.28 0.61 1.88
CA PHE A 37 -7.29 0.35 2.93
C PHE A 37 -5.86 0.35 2.38
N ASP A 38 -5.66 0.82 1.15
CA ASP A 38 -4.32 1.09 0.63
C ASP A 38 -3.60 2.16 1.48
N ILE A 39 -2.28 2.02 1.62
CA ILE A 39 -1.51 2.88 2.52
C ILE A 39 -1.58 4.36 2.19
N ASP A 40 -1.67 4.74 0.92
CA ASP A 40 -1.83 6.14 0.53
C ASP A 40 -3.20 6.73 0.91
N VAL A 41 -4.22 5.89 1.18
CA VAL A 41 -5.54 6.29 1.65
C VAL A 41 -5.51 6.59 3.16
N TRP A 42 -4.95 5.70 3.97
CA TRP A 42 -5.00 5.84 5.43
C TRP A 42 -3.82 6.62 6.02
N TYR A 43 -2.63 6.54 5.41
CA TYR A 43 -1.40 7.11 5.97
C TYR A 43 -1.50 8.59 6.32
N PRO A 44 -2.05 9.49 5.48
CA PRO A 44 -2.08 10.92 5.80
C PRO A 44 -2.78 11.25 7.13
N ARG A 45 -3.78 10.45 7.53
CA ARG A 45 -4.53 10.67 8.78
C ARG A 45 -3.85 10.10 10.02
N VAL A 46 -3.00 9.09 9.85
CA VAL A 46 -2.39 8.36 10.98
C VAL A 46 -0.85 8.42 10.99
N LYS A 47 -0.24 9.26 10.13
CA LYS A 47 1.22 9.37 9.96
C LYS A 47 2.01 9.52 11.27
N ASP A 48 1.42 10.16 12.28
CA ASP A 48 2.06 10.39 13.59
C ASP A 48 2.12 9.12 14.47
N PHE A 49 1.43 8.05 14.07
CA PHE A 49 1.35 6.77 14.79
C PHE A 49 2.08 5.62 14.08
N THR A 50 2.60 5.86 12.87
CA THR A 50 3.24 4.87 12.00
C THR A 50 4.63 5.35 11.58
N PHE A 51 5.35 4.53 10.82
CA PHE A 51 6.64 4.89 10.23
C PHE A 51 6.52 5.98 9.19
N GLU A 52 7.48 6.89 9.19
CA GLU A 52 7.67 7.86 8.11
C GLU A 52 7.72 7.14 6.76
N THR A 53 6.92 7.61 5.81
CA THR A 53 6.66 6.97 4.54
C THR A 53 6.74 7.99 3.41
N ALA A 54 7.45 7.63 2.35
CA ALA A 54 7.51 8.35 1.08
C ALA A 54 6.78 7.55 0.00
N PHE A 55 6.17 8.28 -0.94
CA PHE A 55 5.40 7.73 -2.05
C PHE A 55 6.01 8.21 -3.36
N LEU A 56 6.32 7.27 -4.25
CA LEU A 56 6.81 7.56 -5.59
C LEU A 56 5.74 7.09 -6.59
N PRO A 57 5.11 8.00 -7.34
CA PRO A 57 4.11 7.61 -8.34
C PRO A 57 4.66 6.62 -9.36
N LEU A 58 3.94 5.53 -9.61
CA LEU A 58 4.32 4.52 -10.60
C LEU A 58 3.55 4.81 -11.90
N SER A 59 4.25 4.91 -13.03
CA SER A 59 3.61 5.12 -14.33
C SER A 59 3.05 3.81 -14.91
N LEU A 60 2.09 3.88 -15.85
CA LEU A 60 1.55 2.68 -16.51
C LEU A 60 2.64 1.97 -17.32
N SER A 61 3.52 2.75 -17.94
CA SER A 61 4.68 2.25 -18.68
C SER A 61 5.69 1.54 -17.77
N GLU A 62 5.95 2.08 -16.57
CA GLU A 62 6.80 1.44 -15.55
C GLU A 62 6.18 0.13 -15.04
N ALA A 63 4.88 0.10 -14.74
CA ALA A 63 4.20 -1.14 -14.36
C ALA A 63 4.20 -2.18 -15.47
N GLN A 64 3.97 -1.78 -16.72
CA GLN A 64 4.05 -2.68 -17.86
C GLN A 64 5.45 -3.28 -18.02
N ALA A 65 6.50 -2.49 -17.75
CA ALA A 65 7.88 -2.97 -17.76
C ALA A 65 8.16 -4.00 -16.64
N ILE A 66 7.63 -3.78 -15.42
CA ILE A 66 7.75 -4.75 -14.31
C ILE A 66 7.02 -6.05 -14.66
N VAL A 67 5.79 -5.97 -15.17
CA VAL A 67 5.00 -7.13 -15.60
C VAL A 67 5.70 -7.90 -16.72
N ASN A 68 6.25 -7.20 -17.71
CA ASN A 68 6.96 -7.82 -18.83
C ASN A 68 8.29 -8.45 -18.42
N TYR A 69 8.97 -7.91 -17.42
CA TYR A 69 10.13 -8.55 -16.80
C TYR A 69 9.72 -9.90 -16.20
N TYR A 70 8.71 -9.90 -15.33
CA TYR A 70 8.25 -11.13 -14.67
C TYR A 70 7.78 -12.19 -15.69
N GLU A 71 6.99 -11.77 -16.69
CA GLU A 71 6.54 -12.64 -17.77
C GLU A 71 7.71 -13.27 -18.53
N THR A 72 8.79 -12.53 -18.76
CA THR A 72 9.95 -13.02 -19.51
C THR A 72 10.76 -14.04 -18.73
N PHE A 73 11.01 -13.80 -17.44
CA PHE A 73 11.95 -14.60 -16.66
C PHE A 73 11.31 -15.70 -15.81
N TYR A 74 10.08 -15.50 -15.36
CA TYR A 74 9.38 -16.45 -14.50
C TYR A 74 8.29 -17.20 -15.24
N ASN A 75 7.60 -16.55 -16.18
CA ASN A 75 6.58 -17.22 -17.00
C ASN A 75 7.10 -17.65 -18.40
N HIS A 76 8.36 -17.36 -18.71
CA HIS A 76 9.03 -17.72 -19.97
C HIS A 76 8.31 -17.21 -21.24
N ARG A 77 7.72 -16.01 -21.16
CA ARG A 77 7.08 -15.30 -22.28
C ARG A 77 7.90 -14.08 -22.65
N MET A 78 8.58 -14.13 -23.80
CA MET A 78 9.48 -13.08 -24.30
C MET A 78 8.75 -11.74 -24.57
N LYS A 79 8.50 -10.95 -23.52
CA LYS A 79 7.79 -9.66 -23.58
C LYS A 79 8.68 -8.46 -23.25
N LEU A 80 9.83 -8.70 -22.60
CA LEU A 80 10.75 -7.63 -22.22
C LEU A 80 11.48 -7.07 -23.47
N SER A 81 11.66 -5.76 -23.49
CA SER A 81 12.32 -5.03 -24.58
C SER A 81 13.38 -4.08 -24.00
N SER A 82 14.26 -3.55 -24.85
CA SER A 82 15.26 -2.56 -24.43
C SER A 82 14.62 -1.28 -23.88
N GLU A 83 13.46 -0.87 -24.39
CA GLU A 83 12.71 0.28 -23.88
C GLU A 83 12.21 0.03 -22.45
N HIS A 84 11.62 -1.14 -22.18
CA HIS A 84 11.22 -1.54 -20.83
C HIS A 84 12.42 -1.51 -19.87
N VAL A 85 13.59 -1.99 -20.29
CA VAL A 85 14.82 -1.93 -19.46
C VAL A 85 15.24 -0.48 -19.15
N HIS A 86 15.06 0.46 -20.08
CA HIS A 86 15.32 1.88 -19.81
C HIS A 86 14.33 2.45 -18.79
N MET A 87 13.06 2.08 -18.87
CA MET A 87 12.03 2.47 -17.89
C MET A 87 12.38 1.94 -16.49
N LEU A 88 12.74 0.67 -16.37
CA LEU A 88 13.14 0.07 -15.09
C LEU A 88 14.38 0.75 -14.49
N LYS A 89 15.39 1.09 -15.30
CA LYS A 89 16.56 1.88 -14.85
C LYS A 89 16.22 3.32 -14.46
N SER A 90 15.18 3.89 -15.04
CA SER A 90 14.66 5.20 -14.63
C SER A 90 14.01 5.11 -13.25
N LEU A 91 13.16 4.11 -13.04
CA LEU A 91 12.53 3.83 -11.75
C LEU A 91 13.56 3.54 -10.66
N GLU A 92 14.56 2.69 -10.95
CA GLU A 92 15.65 2.37 -10.02
C GLU A 92 16.37 3.63 -9.53
N ARG A 93 16.69 4.56 -10.45
CA ARG A 93 17.34 5.83 -10.10
C ARG A 93 16.45 6.74 -9.26
N ARG A 94 15.13 6.73 -9.49
CA ARG A 94 14.17 7.50 -8.67
C ARG A 94 14.10 6.95 -7.25
N ILE A 95 14.04 5.62 -7.09
CA ILE A 95 14.06 4.96 -5.78
C ILE A 95 15.40 5.23 -5.07
N GLU A 96 16.53 5.07 -5.76
CA GLU A 96 17.85 5.39 -5.21
C GLU A 96 17.93 6.85 -4.75
N ALA A 97 17.44 7.80 -5.57
CA ALA A 97 17.44 9.21 -5.19
C ALA A 97 16.68 9.45 -3.89
N GLU A 98 15.47 8.90 -3.74
CA GLU A 98 14.67 9.05 -2.51
C GLU A 98 15.38 8.43 -1.29
N LEU A 99 15.94 7.22 -1.43
CA LEU A 99 16.68 6.55 -0.36
C LEU A 99 17.92 7.35 0.11
N ARG A 100 18.52 8.14 -0.79
CA ARG A 100 19.74 8.92 -0.50
C ARG A 100 19.44 10.32 0.05
N THR A 101 18.37 10.96 -0.41
CA THR A 101 18.06 12.35 -0.05
C THR A 101 17.19 12.45 1.19
N ASN A 102 16.35 11.45 1.45
CA ASN A 102 15.45 11.45 2.59
C ASN A 102 16.13 10.88 3.84
N GLN A 103 16.34 11.74 4.85
CA GLN A 103 17.03 11.38 6.09
C GLN A 103 16.35 10.26 6.87
N ALA A 104 15.03 10.07 6.72
CA ALA A 104 14.33 8.98 7.38
C ALA A 104 14.77 7.61 6.89
N PHE A 105 15.36 7.52 5.69
CA PHE A 105 15.86 6.27 5.11
C PHE A 105 17.36 6.08 5.27
N ALA A 106 18.02 6.86 6.15
CA ALA A 106 19.44 6.69 6.45
C ALA A 106 19.79 5.27 6.95
N CYS A 107 18.86 4.63 7.66
CA CYS A 107 18.97 3.23 8.09
C CYS A 107 18.27 2.26 7.12
N GLY A 108 17.95 2.67 5.90
CA GLY A 108 17.19 1.89 4.93
C GLY A 108 15.68 2.05 5.05
N ALA A 109 14.96 1.38 4.15
CA ALA A 109 13.52 1.39 4.05
C ALA A 109 12.95 -0.03 3.87
N PHE A 110 11.65 -0.15 4.11
CA PHE A 110 10.81 -1.27 3.71
C PHE A 110 10.00 -0.85 2.48
N LEU A 111 10.15 -1.60 1.40
CA LEU A 111 9.52 -1.34 0.11
C LEU A 111 8.18 -2.10 -0.01
N ARG A 112 7.16 -1.45 -0.55
CA ARG A 112 5.89 -2.09 -0.92
C ARG A 112 5.16 -1.36 -2.04
N LEU A 113 4.10 -1.98 -2.58
CA LEU A 113 3.03 -1.27 -3.29
C LEU A 113 2.02 -0.72 -2.26
N CYS A 114 1.06 0.09 -2.71
CA CYS A 114 0.05 0.65 -1.83
C CYS A 114 -0.73 -0.42 -1.06
N GLY A 115 -1.20 -1.46 -1.75
CA GLY A 115 -2.00 -2.52 -1.14
C GLY A 115 -1.20 -3.64 -0.48
N ARG A 116 -0.03 -4.01 -1.02
CA ARG A 116 0.68 -5.23 -0.60
C ARG A 116 2.20 -5.12 -0.66
N SER A 117 2.86 -5.88 0.22
CA SER A 117 4.33 -5.98 0.27
C SER A 117 4.85 -7.20 -0.51
N PRO A 118 6.03 -7.08 -1.16
CA PRO A 118 6.70 -8.17 -1.89
C PRO A 118 7.39 -9.15 -0.93
N LYS A 119 6.65 -9.75 0.02
CA LYS A 119 7.22 -10.68 1.02
C LYS A 119 7.83 -11.94 0.38
N ASP A 120 7.36 -12.28 -0.81
CA ASP A 120 7.83 -13.34 -1.69
C ASP A 120 8.93 -12.89 -2.67
N GLY A 121 9.34 -11.61 -2.68
CA GLY A 121 10.43 -11.13 -3.51
C GLY A 121 11.80 -11.65 -3.05
N GLU A 122 12.74 -11.69 -3.98
CA GLU A 122 14.11 -12.17 -3.78
C GLU A 122 15.06 -11.04 -3.38
N PRO A 123 15.84 -11.20 -2.30
CA PRO A 123 16.86 -10.24 -1.94
C PRO A 123 17.99 -10.25 -2.97
N LEU A 124 18.56 -9.08 -3.26
CA LEU A 124 19.65 -8.93 -4.23
C LEU A 124 20.88 -9.77 -3.87
N ASN A 125 21.17 -9.91 -2.57
CA ASN A 125 22.31 -10.67 -2.06
C ASN A 125 21.86 -11.78 -1.09
N ARG A 126 21.42 -12.92 -1.63
CA ARG A 126 21.02 -14.10 -0.85
C ARG A 126 22.11 -14.60 0.10
N SER A 127 23.38 -14.56 -0.32
CA SER A 127 24.50 -15.00 0.52
C SER A 127 24.63 -14.16 1.79
N GLN A 128 24.42 -12.84 1.70
CA GLN A 128 24.44 -11.96 2.86
C GLN A 128 23.27 -12.23 3.80
N VAL A 129 22.07 -12.51 3.26
CA VAL A 129 20.91 -12.93 4.05
C VAL A 129 21.18 -14.25 4.78
N LEU A 130 21.79 -15.23 4.11
CA LEU A 130 22.16 -16.51 4.70
C LEU A 130 23.20 -16.35 5.83
N VAL A 131 24.21 -15.49 5.64
CA VAL A 131 25.20 -15.18 6.69
C VAL A 131 24.51 -14.56 7.91
N LYS A 132 23.59 -13.61 7.72
CA LYS A 132 22.80 -12.99 8.79
C LYS A 132 21.93 -14.02 9.52
N TYR A 133 21.21 -14.86 8.78
CA TYR A 133 20.39 -15.95 9.33
C TYR A 133 21.22 -16.90 10.20
N ASN A 134 22.37 -17.39 9.70
CA ASN A 134 23.23 -18.30 10.45
C ASN A 134 23.77 -17.65 11.73
N LYS A 135 24.11 -16.36 11.68
CA LYS A 135 24.53 -15.60 12.85
C LYS A 135 23.40 -15.51 13.89
N ASP A 136 22.20 -15.09 13.48
CA ASP A 136 21.05 -14.95 14.39
C ASP A 136 20.64 -16.31 14.99
N LEU A 137 20.75 -17.39 14.21
CA LEU A 137 20.46 -18.75 14.64
C LEU A 137 21.45 -19.23 15.71
N GLU A 138 22.74 -18.97 15.52
CA GLU A 138 23.77 -19.32 16.52
C GLU A 138 23.61 -18.49 17.80
N GLU A 139 23.27 -17.21 17.69
CA GLU A 139 22.95 -16.36 18.85
C GLU A 139 21.76 -16.92 19.66
N LEU A 140 20.70 -17.38 19.00
CA LEU A 140 19.57 -18.03 19.67
C LEU A 140 19.99 -19.32 20.39
N TYR A 141 20.87 -20.13 19.80
CA TYR A 141 21.39 -21.34 20.46
C TYR A 141 22.25 -21.00 21.69
N LEU A 142 23.09 -19.97 21.60
CA LEU A 142 23.88 -19.49 22.75
C LEU A 142 23.00 -18.96 23.88
N GLN A 143 21.82 -18.42 23.55
CA GLN A 143 20.79 -18.00 24.51
C GLN A 143 19.95 -19.17 25.07
N GLY A 144 20.26 -20.41 24.68
CA GLY A 144 19.59 -21.61 25.20
C GLY A 144 18.33 -22.02 24.42
N ALA A 145 18.07 -21.45 23.24
CA ALA A 145 16.97 -21.90 22.39
C ALA A 145 17.20 -23.34 21.89
N PRO A 146 16.16 -24.18 21.81
CA PRO A 146 16.28 -25.56 21.35
C PRO A 146 16.68 -25.66 19.87
N ARG A 147 17.41 -26.71 19.49
CA ARG A 147 17.78 -26.98 18.09
C ARG A 147 16.64 -27.64 17.32
N ASN A 148 15.63 -26.86 16.94
CA ASN A 148 14.46 -27.31 16.21
C ASN A 148 14.03 -26.30 15.12
N ALA A 149 13.02 -26.68 14.33
CA ALA A 149 12.49 -25.83 13.25
C ALA A 149 11.88 -24.51 13.76
N ASN A 150 11.32 -24.47 14.98
CA ASN A 150 10.84 -23.22 15.57
C ASN A 150 11.97 -22.21 15.75
N THR A 151 13.11 -22.62 16.29
CA THR A 151 14.27 -21.72 16.47
C THR A 151 14.85 -21.25 15.13
N LYS A 152 14.82 -22.09 14.10
CA LYS A 152 15.17 -21.67 12.73
C LYS A 152 14.22 -20.59 12.22
N LEU A 153 12.91 -20.76 12.39
CA LEU A 153 11.93 -19.76 12.00
C LEU A 153 12.09 -18.44 12.77
N ARG A 154 12.42 -18.49 14.07
CA ARG A 154 12.79 -17.30 14.86
C ARG A 154 13.99 -16.55 14.29
N ALA A 155 15.00 -17.27 13.77
CA ALA A 155 16.14 -16.64 13.10
C ALA A 155 15.75 -16.01 11.76
N ILE A 156 14.86 -16.65 10.99
CA ILE A 156 14.30 -16.08 9.75
C ILE A 156 13.49 -14.80 10.05
N ALA A 157 12.67 -14.80 11.10
CA ALA A 157 11.91 -13.63 11.56
C ALA A 157 12.79 -12.43 11.97
N LYS A 158 14.06 -12.68 12.31
CA LYS A 158 15.10 -11.67 12.59
C LYS A 158 15.90 -11.25 11.34
N SER A 159 15.73 -11.95 10.22
CA SER A 159 16.39 -11.61 8.97
C SER A 159 15.86 -10.30 8.41
N THR A 160 16.76 -9.48 7.87
CA THR A 160 16.41 -8.15 7.36
C THR A 160 16.33 -8.14 5.83
N TYR A 161 15.91 -9.26 5.21
CA TYR A 161 15.98 -9.40 3.75
C TYR A 161 15.04 -8.47 2.98
N LEU A 162 13.99 -7.96 3.63
CA LEU A 162 13.06 -6.96 3.08
C LEU A 162 13.54 -5.52 3.31
N ARG A 163 14.64 -5.31 4.03
CA ARG A 163 15.29 -4.01 4.17
C ARG A 163 16.03 -3.68 2.88
N VAL A 164 15.76 -2.50 2.35
CA VAL A 164 16.46 -1.97 1.17
C VAL A 164 17.21 -0.70 1.55
N THR A 165 18.43 -0.56 1.05
CA THR A 165 19.31 0.59 1.24
C THR A 165 19.76 1.20 -0.08
N THR A 166 19.43 0.54 -1.19
CA THR A 166 19.71 0.95 -2.56
C THR A 166 18.51 0.70 -3.46
N GLY A 167 18.43 1.43 -4.57
CA GLY A 167 17.47 1.20 -5.64
C GLY A 167 17.57 -0.23 -6.18
N ALA A 168 18.77 -0.79 -6.26
CA ALA A 168 18.97 -2.15 -6.76
C ALA A 168 18.37 -3.23 -5.85
N GLU A 169 18.52 -3.09 -4.52
CA GLU A 169 17.87 -3.99 -3.57
C GLU A 169 16.34 -3.89 -3.68
N ALA A 170 15.80 -2.68 -3.88
CA ALA A 170 14.38 -2.47 -4.08
C ALA A 170 13.87 -3.09 -5.38
N MET A 171 14.57 -2.90 -6.50
CA MET A 171 14.22 -3.48 -7.79
C MET A 171 14.28 -5.01 -7.76
N SER A 172 15.23 -5.60 -7.04
CA SER A 172 15.29 -7.05 -6.84
C SER A 172 13.98 -7.57 -6.24
N LEU A 173 13.47 -6.95 -5.17
CA LEU A 173 12.20 -7.38 -4.55
C LEU A 173 11.00 -7.16 -5.47
N LEU A 174 10.92 -6.02 -6.18
CA LEU A 174 9.79 -5.72 -7.08
C LEU A 174 9.71 -6.67 -8.27
N LEU A 175 10.84 -6.93 -8.92
CA LEU A 175 10.89 -7.65 -10.20
C LEU A 175 10.76 -9.16 -10.05
N THR A 176 10.92 -9.68 -8.83
CA THR A 176 10.95 -11.12 -8.54
C THR A 176 9.76 -11.58 -7.69
N SER A 177 8.88 -10.66 -7.29
CA SER A 177 7.68 -10.96 -6.50
C SER A 177 6.48 -11.28 -7.40
N GLU A 178 5.90 -12.46 -7.22
CA GLU A 178 4.63 -12.86 -7.84
C GLU A 178 3.48 -11.97 -7.34
N ARG A 179 3.54 -11.54 -6.07
CA ARG A 179 2.55 -10.62 -5.49
C ARG A 179 2.53 -9.28 -6.23
N VAL A 180 3.70 -8.69 -6.47
CA VAL A 180 3.82 -7.45 -7.26
C VAL A 180 3.34 -7.68 -8.68
N PHE A 181 3.76 -8.77 -9.32
CA PHE A 181 3.30 -9.13 -10.66
C PHE A 181 1.77 -9.18 -10.77
N THR A 182 1.12 -9.89 -9.84
CA THR A 182 -0.33 -10.08 -9.83
C THR A 182 -1.07 -8.76 -9.61
N ASP A 183 -0.62 -7.95 -8.65
CA ASP A 183 -1.26 -6.68 -8.33
C ASP A 183 -1.11 -5.66 -9.48
N LEU A 184 0.05 -5.62 -10.14
CA LEU A 184 0.25 -4.75 -11.30
C LEU A 184 -0.51 -5.23 -12.54
N GLN A 185 -0.68 -6.54 -12.73
CA GLN A 185 -1.57 -7.05 -13.79
C GLN A 185 -3.02 -6.64 -13.55
N ASP A 186 -3.50 -6.76 -12.31
CA ASP A 186 -4.83 -6.32 -11.91
C ASP A 186 -5.00 -4.82 -12.17
N TRP A 187 -4.00 -4.02 -11.78
CA TRP A 187 -3.99 -2.59 -12.04
C TRP A 187 -4.03 -2.24 -13.53
N LEU A 188 -3.16 -2.83 -14.35
CA LEU A 188 -3.13 -2.60 -15.80
C LEU A 188 -4.45 -2.98 -16.48
N ARG A 189 -5.20 -3.93 -15.93
CA ARG A 189 -6.48 -4.38 -16.47
C ARG A 189 -7.65 -3.47 -16.06
N PHE A 190 -7.66 -3.00 -14.81
CA PHE A 190 -8.84 -2.33 -14.24
C PHE A 190 -8.67 -0.82 -14.04
N GLY A 191 -7.47 -0.29 -14.26
CA GLY A 191 -7.15 1.14 -14.22
C GLY A 191 -6.96 1.69 -12.80
N GLY A 192 -6.80 3.01 -12.71
CA GLY A 192 -6.53 3.74 -11.47
C GLY A 192 -5.06 4.17 -11.36
N SER A 193 -4.56 4.40 -10.15
CA SER A 193 -3.17 4.81 -9.91
C SER A 193 -2.50 3.98 -8.81
N GLU A 194 -1.18 3.81 -8.93
CA GLU A 194 -0.34 3.01 -8.01
C GLU A 194 0.94 3.78 -7.69
N GLN A 195 1.57 3.44 -6.57
CA GLN A 195 2.80 4.08 -6.10
C GLN A 195 3.76 3.03 -5.54
N ILE A 196 5.06 3.28 -5.74
CA ILE A 196 6.08 2.63 -4.94
C ILE A 196 6.13 3.34 -3.59
N VAL A 197 6.06 2.57 -2.51
CA VAL A 197 6.03 3.08 -1.15
C VAL A 197 7.31 2.67 -0.43
N LEU A 198 8.03 3.67 0.09
CA LEU A 198 9.21 3.48 0.93
C LEU A 198 8.86 3.87 2.36
N ARG A 199 8.92 2.92 3.28
CA ARG A 199 8.63 3.14 4.71
C ARG A 199 9.92 3.04 5.51
N ARG A 200 10.14 3.92 6.48
CA ARG A 200 11.36 3.93 7.30
C ARG A 200 11.61 2.57 7.95
N TRP A 201 12.80 2.01 7.75
CA TRP A 201 13.21 0.80 8.43
C TRP A 201 13.42 1.05 9.93
N HIS A 202 12.93 0.12 10.77
CA HIS A 202 13.08 0.22 12.22
C HIS A 202 13.74 -1.04 12.78
N GLU A 203 15.02 -0.94 13.17
CA GLU A 203 15.82 -2.10 13.59
C GLU A 203 15.33 -2.78 14.88
N GLY A 204 14.57 -2.07 15.73
CA GLY A 204 14.03 -2.61 16.98
C GLY A 204 12.71 -3.38 16.84
N MET A 205 12.18 -3.55 15.63
CA MET A 205 10.89 -4.21 15.40
C MET A 205 11.10 -5.46 14.57
N SER A 206 10.90 -6.62 15.20
CA SER A 206 10.94 -7.93 14.59
C SER A 206 9.52 -8.51 14.51
N LEU A 207 9.33 -9.48 13.62
CA LEU A 207 8.05 -10.15 13.41
C LEU A 207 7.47 -10.79 14.68
N GLU A 208 8.35 -11.18 15.62
CA GLU A 208 8.00 -11.64 16.98
C GLU A 208 7.04 -10.69 17.70
N TYR A 209 7.24 -9.38 17.54
CA TYR A 209 6.50 -8.36 18.24
C TYR A 209 5.40 -7.72 17.40
N GLU A 210 4.99 -8.36 16.30
CA GLU A 210 3.85 -7.93 15.50
C GLU A 210 2.55 -8.59 15.98
N PHE A 211 1.50 -7.77 16.08
CA PHE A 211 0.18 -8.17 16.56
C PHE A 211 -0.91 -7.64 15.63
N ARG A 212 -1.85 -8.51 15.28
CA ARG A 212 -3.05 -8.18 14.50
C ARG A 212 -4.22 -7.95 15.44
N VAL A 213 -4.92 -6.83 15.27
CA VAL A 213 -6.02 -6.41 16.15
C VAL A 213 -7.30 -6.25 15.33
N PHE A 214 -8.37 -6.87 15.80
CA PHE A 214 -9.68 -6.85 15.18
C PHE A 214 -10.56 -5.84 15.89
N VAL A 215 -11.07 -4.87 15.12
CA VAL A 215 -11.98 -3.83 15.59
C VAL A 215 -13.30 -4.00 14.89
N ASN A 216 -14.38 -4.10 15.65
CA ASN A 216 -15.74 -4.15 15.11
C ASN A 216 -16.66 -3.24 15.91
N HIS A 217 -17.45 -2.41 15.21
CA HIS A 217 -18.36 -1.43 15.83
C HIS A 217 -17.69 -0.58 16.93
N ASN A 218 -16.51 -0.03 16.62
CA ASN A 218 -15.69 0.82 17.51
C ASN A 218 -15.20 0.10 18.80
N LYS A 219 -15.07 -1.23 18.77
CA LYS A 219 -14.56 -2.04 19.88
C LYS A 219 -13.51 -3.03 19.42
N ILE A 220 -12.43 -3.17 20.19
CA ILE A 220 -11.50 -4.29 19.99
C ILE A 220 -12.17 -5.57 20.47
N THR A 221 -12.26 -6.57 19.59
CA THR A 221 -12.81 -7.89 19.90
C THR A 221 -11.72 -8.95 20.00
N ALA A 222 -10.60 -8.78 19.29
CA ALA A 222 -9.51 -9.74 19.32
C ALA A 222 -8.13 -9.10 19.08
N ILE A 223 -7.11 -9.71 19.69
CA ILE A 223 -5.69 -9.47 19.43
C ILE A 223 -5.04 -10.83 19.13
N SER A 224 -4.23 -10.88 18.09
CA SER A 224 -3.50 -12.06 17.66
C SER A 224 -2.02 -11.77 17.58
N GLN A 225 -1.17 -12.69 18.02
CA GLN A 225 0.19 -12.78 17.48
C GLN A 225 0.13 -12.87 15.95
N TYR A 226 0.90 -12.05 15.23
CA TYR A 226 0.83 -12.00 13.76
C TYR A 226 1.44 -13.25 13.13
N ASP A 227 2.67 -13.59 13.53
CA ASP A 227 3.35 -14.82 13.13
C ASP A 227 2.79 -16.02 13.88
N HIS A 228 1.67 -16.56 13.39
CA HIS A 228 0.96 -17.70 13.95
C HIS A 228 1.66 -19.05 13.74
N TYR A 229 2.81 -19.07 13.04
CA TYR A 229 3.62 -20.26 12.83
C TYR A 229 4.59 -20.48 13.99
N CYS A 230 5.24 -19.40 14.44
CA CYS A 230 6.34 -19.47 15.39
C CYS A 230 5.88 -19.33 16.84
N GLU A 231 6.51 -20.08 17.73
CA GLU A 231 6.38 -19.92 19.17
C GLU A 231 7.51 -19.02 19.69
N TYR A 232 7.13 -18.00 20.47
CA TYR A 232 8.05 -17.08 21.14
C TYR A 232 7.82 -17.14 22.66
N PRO A 233 8.63 -17.95 23.39
CA PRO A 233 8.40 -18.17 24.83
C PRO A 233 8.34 -16.90 25.66
N ASP A 234 9.14 -15.89 25.30
CA ASP A 234 9.23 -14.62 26.02
C ASP A 234 7.94 -13.77 25.89
N LEU A 235 7.14 -13.97 24.84
CA LEU A 235 5.87 -13.24 24.65
C LEU A 235 4.84 -13.56 25.74
N VAL A 236 4.86 -14.78 26.28
CA VAL A 236 3.91 -15.20 27.34
C VAL A 236 4.07 -14.31 28.57
N ALA A 237 5.30 -13.96 28.93
CA ALA A 237 5.61 -13.17 30.11
C ALA A 237 5.19 -11.69 29.97
N ILE A 238 5.15 -11.16 28.74
CA ILE A 238 4.83 -9.75 28.48
C ILE A 238 3.43 -9.53 27.91
N LYS A 239 2.64 -10.60 27.74
CA LYS A 239 1.32 -10.58 27.09
C LYS A 239 0.38 -9.49 27.63
N ASP A 240 0.20 -9.42 28.95
CA ASP A 240 -0.72 -8.46 29.56
C ASP A 240 -0.24 -7.01 29.43
N GLN A 241 1.09 -6.81 29.50
CA GLN A 241 1.71 -5.50 29.26
C GLN A 241 1.47 -5.04 27.82
N VAL A 242 1.77 -5.91 26.84
CA VAL A 242 1.59 -5.62 25.42
C VAL A 242 0.12 -5.35 25.10
N GLN A 243 -0.81 -6.15 25.65
CA GLN A 243 -2.25 -5.93 25.49
C GLN A 243 -2.66 -4.53 25.95
N SER A 244 -2.20 -4.12 27.14
CA SER A 244 -2.54 -2.82 27.71
C SER A 244 -2.02 -1.67 26.84
N LEU A 245 -0.78 -1.78 26.36
CA LEU A 245 -0.19 -0.78 25.47
C LEU A 245 -0.88 -0.73 24.09
N ILE A 246 -1.30 -1.88 23.55
CA ILE A 246 -2.06 -1.95 22.30
C ILE A 246 -3.40 -1.23 22.45
N ILE A 247 -4.15 -1.47 23.53
CA ILE A 247 -5.44 -0.82 23.79
C ILE A 247 -5.25 0.70 23.91
N GLU A 248 -4.23 1.13 24.65
CA GLU A 248 -3.92 2.56 24.80
C GLU A 248 -3.60 3.19 23.44
N LYS A 249 -2.69 2.58 22.66
CA LYS A 249 -2.32 3.10 21.35
C LYS A 249 -3.51 3.09 20.38
N TRP A 250 -4.31 2.03 20.37
CA TRP A 250 -5.53 1.96 19.58
C TRP A 250 -6.50 3.11 19.90
N SER A 251 -6.70 3.44 21.18
CA SER A 251 -7.60 4.54 21.58
C SER A 251 -7.19 5.90 20.99
N GLN A 252 -5.88 6.10 20.78
CA GLN A 252 -5.32 7.29 20.13
C GLN A 252 -5.53 7.23 18.62
N VAL A 253 -5.16 6.11 17.99
CA VAL A 253 -5.22 5.94 16.52
C VAL A 253 -6.65 5.90 15.98
N HIS A 254 -7.57 5.24 16.69
CA HIS A 254 -8.95 4.96 16.25
C HIS A 254 -9.71 6.24 15.87
N GLN A 255 -9.46 7.33 16.60
CA GLN A 255 -10.07 8.65 16.36
C GLN A 255 -9.73 9.23 14.97
N HIS A 256 -8.62 8.77 14.38
CA HIS A 256 -8.12 9.24 13.09
C HIS A 256 -8.49 8.32 11.92
N ILE A 257 -8.99 7.10 12.17
CA ILE A 257 -9.27 6.12 11.10
C ILE A 257 -10.57 6.45 10.36
N GLY A 258 -11.61 6.88 11.08
CA GLY A 258 -12.91 7.22 10.47
C GLY A 258 -13.71 6.01 9.97
N GLN A 259 -13.44 4.81 10.50
CA GLN A 259 -14.19 3.57 10.26
C GLN A 259 -14.48 2.87 11.58
N GLU A 260 -15.61 2.16 11.64
CA GLU A 260 -16.04 1.47 12.87
C GLU A 260 -15.54 0.04 12.96
N SER A 261 -15.32 -0.60 11.80
CA SER A 261 -14.85 -1.98 11.70
C SER A 261 -13.68 -2.09 10.72
N TYR A 262 -12.56 -2.62 11.21
CA TYR A 262 -11.31 -2.79 10.46
C TYR A 262 -10.37 -3.74 11.21
N VAL A 263 -9.29 -4.13 10.56
CA VAL A 263 -8.16 -4.83 11.18
C VAL A 263 -6.97 -3.88 11.18
N ILE A 264 -6.24 -3.81 12.30
CA ILE A 264 -5.05 -2.97 12.45
C ILE A 264 -3.90 -3.81 12.97
N ASP A 265 -2.76 -3.72 12.29
CA ASP A 265 -1.54 -4.38 12.74
C ASP A 265 -0.68 -3.38 13.52
N PHE A 266 -0.20 -3.82 14.68
CA PHE A 266 0.67 -3.07 15.58
C PHE A 266 1.96 -3.84 15.81
N SER A 267 3.02 -3.13 16.20
CA SER A 267 4.18 -3.79 16.76
C SER A 267 4.73 -3.11 17.99
N TYR A 268 5.26 -3.95 18.87
CA TYR A 268 5.84 -3.58 20.15
C TYR A 268 7.36 -3.43 20.02
N ASP A 269 7.88 -2.26 20.41
CA ASP A 269 9.31 -2.03 20.57
C ASP A 269 9.71 -2.40 22.02
N PRO A 270 10.40 -3.52 22.26
CA PRO A 270 10.76 -3.95 23.61
C PRO A 270 11.75 -3.01 24.31
N ASN A 271 12.55 -2.25 23.55
CA ASN A 271 13.54 -1.34 24.11
C ASN A 271 12.89 -0.06 24.63
N LYS A 272 11.91 0.47 23.88
CA LYS A 272 11.19 1.69 24.25
C LYS A 272 9.91 1.42 25.05
N LYS A 273 9.43 0.18 25.03
CA LYS A 273 8.14 -0.25 25.60
C LYS A 273 6.97 0.52 24.99
N THR A 274 6.99 0.70 23.68
CA THR A 274 6.00 1.48 22.92
C THR A 274 5.36 0.66 21.81
N ILE A 275 4.13 1.02 21.43
CA ILE A 275 3.43 0.44 20.28
C ILE A 275 3.47 1.40 19.09
N VAL A 276 3.72 0.86 17.90
CA VAL A 276 3.70 1.58 16.62
C VAL A 276 2.75 0.88 15.66
N MET A 277 1.95 1.64 14.91
CA MET A 277 1.04 1.13 13.89
C MET A 277 1.83 0.66 12.64
N ILE A 278 1.46 -0.50 12.10
CA ILE A 278 2.06 -1.09 10.89
C ILE A 278 1.11 -1.00 9.70
N GLU A 279 -0.12 -1.52 9.82
CA GLU A 279 -1.01 -1.74 8.68
C GLU A 279 -2.46 -1.46 9.10
N LEU A 280 -3.28 -1.07 8.12
CA LEU A 280 -4.73 -1.03 8.25
C LEU A 280 -5.34 -1.86 7.12
N SER A 281 -6.29 -2.74 7.46
CA SER A 281 -6.92 -3.69 6.53
C SER A 281 -8.43 -3.74 6.77
N PRO A 282 -9.24 -4.14 5.77
CA PRO A 282 -10.68 -4.26 5.96
C PRO A 282 -11.06 -5.37 6.95
N PHE A 283 -12.18 -5.21 7.64
CA PHE A 283 -12.78 -6.28 8.44
C PHE A 283 -13.57 -7.24 7.54
N ARG A 284 -12.86 -8.06 6.76
CA ARG A 284 -13.43 -8.97 5.75
C ARG A 284 -12.59 -10.23 5.59
N THR A 285 -13.20 -11.26 5.00
CA THR A 285 -12.56 -12.57 4.77
C THR A 285 -11.31 -12.56 3.91
N CYS A 286 -11.07 -11.47 3.19
CA CYS A 286 -9.87 -11.29 2.38
C CYS A 286 -8.65 -10.92 3.26
N THR A 287 -8.84 -10.39 4.47
CA THR A 287 -7.74 -10.12 5.41
C THR A 287 -7.44 -11.37 6.23
N GLY A 288 -6.18 -11.78 6.32
CA GLY A 288 -5.82 -12.98 7.09
C GLY A 288 -6.12 -12.84 8.57
N THR A 289 -6.30 -13.97 9.23
CA THR A 289 -6.78 -13.98 10.62
C THR A 289 -5.72 -14.33 11.66
N ALA A 290 -4.51 -14.69 11.21
CA ALA A 290 -3.43 -15.15 12.07
C ALA A 290 -3.87 -16.29 13.02
N MET A 291 -4.05 -16.04 14.32
CA MET A 291 -4.47 -17.05 15.31
C MET A 291 -6.00 -17.24 15.42
N PHE A 292 -6.79 -16.57 14.57
CA PHE A 292 -8.24 -16.69 14.49
C PHE A 292 -8.68 -17.31 13.16
N SER A 293 -9.96 -17.57 13.02
CA SER A 293 -10.61 -17.99 11.78
C SER A 293 -11.90 -17.21 11.54
N TRP A 294 -12.09 -16.65 10.34
CA TRP A 294 -13.32 -15.93 9.99
C TRP A 294 -14.58 -16.79 10.12
N SER A 295 -14.48 -18.10 9.88
CA SER A 295 -15.61 -19.02 9.94
C SER A 295 -15.83 -19.60 11.34
N GLN A 296 -14.76 -19.97 12.04
CA GLN A 296 -14.88 -20.64 13.34
C GLN A 296 -14.99 -19.65 14.51
N ASP A 297 -14.35 -18.49 14.39
CA ASP A 297 -14.35 -17.44 15.42
C ASP A 297 -15.29 -16.28 15.06
N GLN A 298 -16.26 -16.48 14.17
CA GLN A 298 -17.15 -15.41 13.70
C GLN A 298 -17.81 -14.66 14.86
N ASP A 299 -18.41 -15.38 15.82
CA ASP A 299 -19.05 -14.74 16.98
C ASP A 299 -18.05 -13.97 17.85
N GLN A 300 -16.83 -14.50 18.01
CA GLN A 300 -15.77 -13.85 18.78
C GLN A 300 -15.29 -12.57 18.09
N LEU A 301 -15.00 -12.63 16.78
CA LEU A 301 -14.51 -11.49 16.01
C LEU A 301 -15.57 -10.38 15.91
N HIS A 302 -16.86 -10.72 15.80
CA HIS A 302 -17.92 -9.73 15.66
C HIS A 302 -18.44 -9.19 17.00
N ASN A 303 -18.63 -10.05 18.01
CA ASN A 303 -19.40 -9.71 19.22
C ASN A 303 -18.72 -10.13 20.52
N GLY A 304 -17.59 -10.83 20.47
CA GLY A 304 -16.91 -11.36 21.64
C GLY A 304 -16.32 -10.27 22.54
N PRO A 305 -16.11 -10.58 23.84
CA PRO A 305 -15.24 -9.76 24.67
C PRO A 305 -13.80 -9.84 24.12
N LEU A 306 -12.96 -8.85 24.43
CA LEU A 306 -11.55 -8.85 24.00
C LEU A 306 -10.87 -10.19 24.33
N GLU A 307 -10.44 -10.92 23.30
CA GLU A 307 -9.62 -12.14 23.41
C GLU A 307 -8.22 -11.90 22.83
N PHE A 308 -7.16 -12.25 23.57
CA PHE A 308 -5.77 -12.18 23.07
C PHE A 308 -5.15 -13.57 22.97
N ARG A 309 -4.89 -14.02 21.73
CA ARG A 309 -4.24 -15.29 21.39
C ARG A 309 -2.76 -15.11 21.02
N ILE A 310 -1.90 -15.92 21.62
CA ILE A 310 -0.48 -16.09 21.28
C ILE A 310 -0.20 -17.57 21.06
N LYS A 311 0.85 -17.89 20.30
CA LYS A 311 1.22 -19.28 20.01
C LYS A 311 1.97 -19.88 21.20
N THR A 312 1.51 -21.03 21.69
CA THR A 312 2.12 -21.76 22.82
C THR A 312 2.56 -23.18 22.45
N GLU A 313 2.30 -23.61 21.22
CA GLU A 313 2.64 -24.94 20.73
C GLU A 313 3.20 -24.83 19.31
N MET A 314 4.17 -25.68 18.97
CA MET A 314 4.75 -25.70 17.62
C MET A 314 3.72 -26.09 16.57
N HIS A 315 3.75 -25.40 15.42
CA HIS A 315 2.92 -25.78 14.28
C HIS A 315 3.37 -27.15 13.71
N PRO A 316 2.46 -28.11 13.44
CA PRO A 316 2.83 -29.46 13.00
C PRO A 316 3.73 -29.52 11.75
N TYR A 317 3.56 -28.55 10.83
CA TYR A 317 4.30 -28.45 9.57
C TYR A 317 5.42 -27.39 9.56
N ILE A 318 5.86 -26.91 10.73
CA ILE A 318 6.86 -25.85 10.81
C ILE A 318 8.21 -26.26 10.19
N LYS A 319 8.52 -27.56 10.22
CA LYS A 319 9.78 -28.07 9.65
C LYS A 319 9.78 -27.94 8.12
N GLU A 320 8.73 -28.43 7.48
CA GLU A 320 8.55 -28.35 6.03
C GLU A 320 8.50 -26.89 5.57
N LEU A 321 7.84 -26.03 6.34
CA LEU A 321 7.79 -24.58 6.08
C LEU A 321 9.20 -23.97 6.02
N VAL A 322 10.04 -24.24 7.01
CA VAL A 322 11.41 -23.70 7.11
C VAL A 322 12.30 -24.21 5.98
N GLU A 323 12.27 -25.51 5.72
CA GLU A 323 13.12 -26.17 4.73
C GLU A 323 12.79 -25.65 3.31
N VAL A 324 11.51 -25.67 2.93
CA VAL A 324 11.06 -25.33 1.56
C VAL A 324 11.16 -23.83 1.28
N ASN A 325 10.70 -22.97 2.19
CA ASN A 325 10.53 -21.54 1.90
C ASN A 325 11.76 -20.67 2.15
N TRP A 326 12.77 -21.18 2.86
CA TRP A 326 13.94 -20.38 3.21
C TRP A 326 15.26 -21.11 3.02
N GLU A 327 15.47 -22.27 3.65
CA GLU A 327 16.78 -22.94 3.57
C GLU A 327 17.12 -23.38 2.14
N ASP A 328 16.20 -24.05 1.43
CA ASP A 328 16.42 -24.44 0.04
C ASP A 328 16.41 -23.22 -0.90
N ARG A 329 15.47 -22.31 -0.66
CA ARG A 329 15.26 -21.11 -1.46
C ARG A 329 16.50 -20.21 -1.50
N TRP A 330 17.14 -19.95 -0.37
CA TRP A 330 18.30 -19.05 -0.29
C TRP A 330 19.62 -19.72 -0.67
N ASN A 331 19.71 -21.04 -0.59
CA ASN A 331 20.87 -21.79 -1.07
C ASN A 331 20.90 -21.92 -2.60
N ALA A 332 19.74 -21.88 -3.26
CA ALA A 332 19.67 -21.89 -4.70
C ALA A 332 20.35 -20.66 -5.32
N HIS A 333 21.10 -20.86 -6.40
CA HIS A 333 21.61 -19.75 -7.20
C HIS A 333 20.45 -19.10 -7.96
N VAL A 334 20.31 -17.78 -7.85
CA VAL A 334 19.44 -16.99 -8.72
C VAL A 334 20.29 -15.90 -9.37
N GLU A 335 20.11 -15.77 -10.68
CA GLU A 335 20.76 -14.74 -11.45
C GLU A 335 20.27 -13.36 -10.97
N ARG A 336 21.19 -12.40 -10.81
CA ARG A 336 20.80 -11.05 -10.39
C ARG A 336 19.94 -10.39 -11.47
N TYR A 337 18.96 -9.59 -11.06
CA TYR A 337 18.08 -8.93 -12.02
C TYR A 337 18.83 -8.00 -13.00
N ASP A 338 19.99 -7.46 -12.60
CA ASP A 338 20.77 -6.49 -13.36
C ASP A 338 21.83 -7.09 -14.29
N SER A 339 22.24 -8.36 -14.11
CA SER A 339 23.08 -9.04 -15.12
C SER A 339 22.36 -9.10 -16.48
N ILE A 340 21.03 -9.16 -16.42
CA ILE A 340 20.12 -9.18 -17.56
C ILE A 340 20.10 -7.82 -18.27
N TYR A 341 20.27 -6.71 -17.54
CA TYR A 341 20.30 -5.39 -18.16
C TYR A 341 21.44 -5.26 -19.18
N HIS A 342 22.56 -5.94 -18.95
CA HIS A 342 23.68 -5.96 -19.89
C HIS A 342 23.33 -6.71 -21.18
N LYS A 343 22.58 -7.82 -21.09
CA LYS A 343 22.12 -8.59 -22.26
C LYS A 343 21.22 -7.78 -23.21
N TYR A 344 20.41 -6.86 -22.66
CA TYR A 344 19.55 -5.95 -23.44
C TYR A 344 20.22 -4.61 -23.80
N GLN A 345 21.39 -4.30 -23.22
CA GLN A 345 22.20 -3.15 -23.62
C GLN A 345 22.93 -3.39 -24.94
N GLU A 346 23.34 -4.62 -25.25
CA GLU A 346 24.09 -4.95 -26.48
C GLU A 346 23.27 -4.80 -27.77
N THR A 347 21.94 -4.65 -27.67
CA THR A 347 21.05 -4.42 -28.83
C THR A 347 20.55 -2.99 -28.96
N THR A 348 21.04 -2.06 -28.14
CA THR A 348 20.51 -0.68 -28.11
C THR A 348 21.55 0.33 -28.59
N THR A 349 21.44 0.74 -29.85
CA THR A 349 22.20 1.85 -30.43
C THR A 349 21.72 3.21 -29.90
N TRP A 350 22.62 4.20 -29.86
CA TRP A 350 22.33 5.62 -29.57
C TRP A 350 21.11 6.19 -30.34
N MET A 351 20.76 5.57 -31.48
CA MET A 351 19.57 5.87 -32.26
C MET A 351 18.27 5.58 -31.51
N SER A 352 18.19 4.57 -30.64
CA SER A 352 16.99 4.29 -29.84
C SER A 352 16.78 5.33 -28.74
N TRP A 353 17.87 5.83 -28.13
CA TRP A 353 17.82 6.93 -27.18
C TRP A 353 17.40 8.24 -27.83
N LEU A 354 17.95 8.57 -29.02
CA LEU A 354 17.48 9.70 -29.81
C LEU A 354 16.04 9.50 -30.28
N LEU A 355 15.65 8.31 -30.73
CA LEU A 355 14.28 8.02 -31.13
C LEU A 355 13.31 8.12 -29.96
N SER A 356 13.65 7.73 -28.73
CA SER A 356 12.85 8.00 -27.52
C SER A 356 12.72 9.50 -27.24
N PHE A 357 13.82 10.24 -27.43
CA PHE A 357 13.84 11.71 -27.32
C PHE A 357 13.02 12.39 -28.45
N PHE A 358 12.97 11.81 -29.65
CA PHE A 358 12.23 12.31 -30.81
C PHE A 358 10.78 11.79 -30.90
N TYR A 359 10.47 10.61 -30.35
CA TYR A 359 9.10 10.08 -30.19
C TYR A 359 8.32 10.84 -29.12
N ARG A 360 9.02 11.59 -28.25
CA ARG A 360 8.42 12.64 -27.40
C ARG A 360 8.13 13.96 -28.14
N LYS A 361 8.03 13.94 -29.47
CA LYS A 361 7.47 15.01 -30.30
C LYS A 361 6.21 14.56 -31.05
N THR A 362 5.27 13.94 -30.36
CA THR A 362 3.86 14.20 -30.67
C THR A 362 3.55 15.62 -30.19
N THR A 363 2.76 16.38 -30.95
CA THR A 363 2.28 17.70 -30.57
C THR A 363 1.68 17.62 -29.16
N ILE A 364 2.42 18.05 -28.13
CA ILE A 364 1.93 18.03 -26.75
C ILE A 364 0.71 18.96 -26.75
N LYS A 365 -0.48 18.36 -26.72
CA LYS A 365 -1.69 19.12 -26.46
C LYS A 365 -1.57 19.55 -25.01
N ASP A 366 -1.47 20.85 -24.76
CA ASP A 366 -1.46 21.37 -23.40
C ASP A 366 -2.84 21.05 -22.78
N ASN A 367 -2.89 20.04 -21.93
CA ASN A 367 -4.09 19.70 -21.17
C ASN A 367 -4.06 20.52 -19.88
N PHE A 368 -4.97 21.48 -19.76
CA PHE A 368 -5.15 22.26 -18.55
C PHE A 368 -6.33 21.70 -17.75
N ILE A 369 -6.10 21.38 -16.49
CA ILE A 369 -7.14 20.91 -15.57
C ILE A 369 -7.31 21.93 -14.45
N PHE A 370 -8.55 22.32 -14.19
CA PHE A 370 -8.95 23.11 -13.04
C PHE A 370 -9.40 22.18 -11.90
N VAL A 371 -8.62 22.14 -10.83
CA VAL A 371 -8.93 21.36 -9.63
C VAL A 371 -9.47 22.27 -8.53
N TYR A 372 -10.62 21.89 -7.98
CA TYR A 372 -11.33 22.65 -6.95
C TYR A 372 -11.37 21.92 -5.59
N GLY A 373 -11.04 20.63 -5.57
CA GLY A 373 -11.27 19.73 -4.44
C GLY A 373 -10.02 19.05 -3.90
N THR A 374 -10.11 17.73 -3.68
CA THR A 374 -9.09 16.91 -3.01
C THR A 374 -7.76 16.77 -3.76
N LEU A 375 -7.69 17.25 -5.01
CA LEU A 375 -6.51 17.26 -5.87
C LEU A 375 -5.67 18.54 -5.76
N LYS A 376 -6.19 19.60 -5.09
CA LYS A 376 -5.45 20.85 -4.88
C LYS A 376 -4.14 20.61 -4.10
N LYS A 377 -3.15 21.47 -4.28
CA LYS A 377 -1.86 21.36 -3.60
C LYS A 377 -2.02 21.26 -2.08
N GLY A 378 -1.38 20.26 -1.47
CA GLY A 378 -1.46 19.98 -0.04
C GLY A 378 -2.72 19.24 0.41
N PHE A 379 -3.61 18.86 -0.51
CA PHE A 379 -4.75 17.97 -0.24
C PHE A 379 -4.37 16.52 -0.52
N HIS A 380 -5.20 15.60 -0.02
CA HIS A 380 -4.91 14.17 0.09
C HIS A 380 -4.39 13.51 -1.20
N TRP A 381 -4.94 13.87 -2.37
CA TRP A 381 -4.65 13.18 -3.63
C TRP A 381 -3.66 13.93 -4.52
N HIS A 382 -3.14 15.07 -4.08
CA HIS A 382 -2.27 15.90 -4.91
C HIS A 382 -1.01 15.16 -5.36
N ASP A 383 -0.23 14.64 -4.40
CA ASP A 383 1.09 14.09 -4.71
C ASP A 383 1.00 12.82 -5.58
N LYS A 384 -0.10 12.07 -5.45
CA LYS A 384 -0.35 10.87 -6.25
C LYS A 384 -0.59 11.16 -7.73
N PHE A 385 -1.34 12.23 -8.04
CA PHE A 385 -1.80 12.51 -9.42
C PHE A 385 -1.16 13.72 -10.09
N LEU A 386 -0.68 14.69 -9.32
CA LEU A 386 -0.27 16.00 -9.83
C LEU A 386 1.16 16.41 -9.42
N SER A 387 1.91 15.56 -8.71
CA SER A 387 3.29 15.88 -8.28
C SER A 387 4.25 16.14 -9.44
N THR A 388 4.01 15.54 -10.60
CA THR A 388 4.78 15.74 -11.84
C THR A 388 4.18 16.78 -12.78
N ALA A 389 2.99 17.30 -12.46
CA ALA A 389 2.30 18.29 -13.27
C ALA A 389 2.90 19.70 -13.09
N THR A 390 2.69 20.57 -14.07
CA THR A 390 3.16 21.97 -13.99
C THR A 390 2.06 22.84 -13.39
N PHE A 391 2.32 23.47 -12.25
CA PHE A 391 1.42 24.47 -11.67
C PHE A 391 1.34 25.72 -12.57
N VAL A 392 0.14 26.11 -12.98
CA VAL A 392 -0.08 27.30 -13.82
C VAL A 392 -0.43 28.51 -12.96
N GLY A 393 -1.33 28.33 -11.99
CA GLY A 393 -1.73 29.41 -11.08
C GLY A 393 -3.01 29.07 -10.33
N ARG A 394 -3.30 29.87 -9.30
CA ARG A 394 -4.64 29.88 -8.69
C ARG A 394 -5.61 30.57 -9.63
N ALA A 395 -6.85 30.11 -9.60
CA ALA A 395 -7.89 30.61 -10.48
C ALA A 395 -9.25 30.62 -9.80
N THR A 396 -10.15 31.43 -10.33
CA THR A 396 -11.56 31.45 -9.96
C THR A 396 -12.43 31.22 -11.19
N SER A 397 -13.48 30.41 -11.10
CA SER A 397 -14.41 30.21 -12.21
C SER A 397 -15.06 31.53 -12.64
N VAL A 398 -15.11 31.78 -13.96
CA VAL A 398 -15.70 32.99 -14.52
C VAL A 398 -17.21 33.01 -14.28
N ASN A 399 -17.85 31.87 -14.56
CA ASN A 399 -19.26 31.65 -14.29
C ASN A 399 -19.46 31.01 -12.92
N LYS A 400 -20.63 31.27 -12.32
CA LYS A 400 -21.05 30.60 -11.08
C LYS A 400 -21.25 29.11 -11.34
N GLN A 401 -20.75 28.28 -10.44
CA GLN A 401 -20.87 26.82 -10.48
C GLN A 401 -21.38 26.32 -9.12
N ALA A 402 -22.12 25.20 -9.14
CA ALA A 402 -22.66 24.57 -7.96
C ALA A 402 -21.64 23.59 -7.35
N LEU A 403 -20.78 24.08 -6.45
CA LEU A 403 -19.88 23.23 -5.68
C LEU A 403 -20.53 22.85 -4.34
N VAL A 404 -20.67 21.56 -4.09
CA VAL A 404 -21.26 21.00 -2.86
C VAL A 404 -20.30 20.02 -2.21
N VAL A 405 -20.56 19.66 -0.96
CA VAL A 405 -19.77 18.66 -0.24
C VAL A 405 -20.69 17.58 0.31
N ASP A 406 -20.34 16.32 0.11
CA ASP A 406 -21.13 15.18 0.62
C ASP A 406 -20.84 14.86 2.10
N ASP A 407 -21.54 13.85 2.62
CA ASP A 407 -21.42 13.39 4.00
C ASP A 407 -20.05 12.79 4.35
N PHE A 408 -19.21 12.50 3.35
CA PHE A 408 -17.83 12.02 3.53
C PHE A 408 -16.81 13.15 3.38
N GLY A 409 -17.26 14.39 3.23
CA GLY A 409 -16.41 15.55 3.07
C GLY A 409 -15.80 15.67 1.67
N VAL A 410 -16.36 14.99 0.66
CA VAL A 410 -15.89 15.02 -0.74
C VAL A 410 -16.55 16.20 -1.47
N PRO A 411 -15.78 17.08 -2.11
CA PRO A 411 -16.32 18.17 -2.92
C PRO A 411 -16.77 17.68 -4.31
N HIS A 412 -17.94 18.09 -4.76
CA HIS A 412 -18.54 17.75 -6.05
C HIS A 412 -18.97 19.02 -6.79
N LEU A 413 -18.52 19.21 -8.03
CA LEU A 413 -19.05 20.23 -8.92
C LEU A 413 -20.27 19.68 -9.66
N LEU A 414 -21.41 20.38 -9.63
CA LEU A 414 -22.66 19.92 -10.21
C LEU A 414 -23.07 20.77 -11.41
N ASN A 415 -23.63 20.14 -12.44
CA ASN A 415 -24.23 20.84 -13.58
C ASN A 415 -25.68 21.24 -13.30
N VAL A 416 -25.88 22.12 -12.31
CA VAL A 416 -27.21 22.64 -11.91
C VAL A 416 -27.19 24.17 -11.84
N LYS A 417 -28.38 24.79 -11.92
CA LYS A 417 -28.49 26.26 -11.81
C LYS A 417 -28.17 26.73 -10.38
N GLY A 418 -27.45 27.84 -10.28
CA GLY A 418 -27.10 28.48 -9.01
C GLY A 418 -25.60 28.44 -8.77
N GLY A 419 -25.22 28.52 -7.49
CA GLY A 419 -23.83 28.39 -7.06
C GLY A 419 -23.03 29.69 -6.97
N GLU A 420 -21.71 29.52 -6.91
CA GLU A 420 -20.76 30.60 -6.64
C GLU A 420 -19.59 30.57 -7.62
N SER A 421 -18.81 31.66 -7.66
CA SER A 421 -17.52 31.64 -8.33
C SER A 421 -16.55 30.79 -7.51
N ILE A 422 -16.06 29.70 -8.12
CA ILE A 422 -15.32 28.66 -7.42
C ILE A 422 -13.82 28.94 -7.46
N SER A 423 -13.19 29.00 -6.30
CA SER A 423 -11.73 29.12 -6.18
C SER A 423 -11.04 27.75 -6.25
N GLY A 424 -10.00 27.67 -7.06
CA GLY A 424 -9.23 26.45 -7.28
C GLY A 424 -7.85 26.72 -7.89
N GLU A 425 -7.30 25.70 -8.54
CA GLU A 425 -5.96 25.71 -9.11
C GLU A 425 -5.98 25.17 -10.53
N VAL A 426 -5.16 25.77 -11.41
CA VAL A 426 -4.94 25.26 -12.76
C VAL A 426 -3.59 24.56 -12.83
N TRP A 427 -3.61 23.35 -13.38
CA TRP A 427 -2.45 22.52 -13.63
C TRP A 427 -2.37 22.13 -15.09
N ARG A 428 -1.16 22.13 -15.64
CA ARG A 428 -0.86 21.54 -16.95
C ARG A 428 -0.38 20.11 -16.75
N VAL A 429 -1.08 19.16 -17.36
CA VAL A 429 -0.84 17.72 -17.28
C VAL A 429 -0.51 17.14 -18.66
N ASP A 430 0.27 16.06 -18.69
CA ASP A 430 0.45 15.26 -19.90
C ASP A 430 -0.71 14.26 -20.09
N GLU A 431 -0.71 13.52 -21.19
CA GLU A 431 -1.78 12.56 -21.50
C GLU A 431 -1.85 11.40 -20.51
N GLU A 432 -0.72 10.96 -19.95
CA GLU A 432 -0.68 9.87 -18.98
C GLU A 432 -1.29 10.30 -17.64
N ALA A 433 -0.90 11.48 -17.13
CA ALA A 433 -1.49 12.05 -15.92
C ALA A 433 -2.99 12.33 -16.09
N LEU A 434 -3.41 12.82 -17.26
CA LEU A 434 -4.81 13.05 -17.57
C LEU A 434 -5.62 11.74 -17.59
N SER A 435 -5.09 10.69 -18.21
CA SER A 435 -5.73 9.37 -18.21
C SER A 435 -5.85 8.80 -16.80
N GLY A 436 -4.80 8.96 -15.97
CA GLY A 436 -4.84 8.53 -14.57
C GLY A 436 -5.87 9.28 -13.73
N LEU A 437 -6.05 10.59 -13.98
CA LEU A 437 -7.10 11.39 -13.36
C LEU A 437 -8.50 10.96 -13.83
N ASP A 438 -8.69 10.75 -15.14
CA ASP A 438 -9.96 10.30 -15.70
C ASP A 438 -10.39 8.94 -15.16
N ASP A 439 -9.45 8.01 -15.01
CA ASP A 439 -9.71 6.72 -14.38
C ASP A 439 -10.07 6.86 -12.91
N TYR A 440 -9.34 7.68 -12.15
CA TYR A 440 -9.60 7.92 -10.74
C TYR A 440 -10.94 8.63 -10.48
N GLU A 441 -11.29 9.61 -11.31
CA GLU A 441 -12.58 10.29 -11.25
C GLU A 441 -13.70 9.48 -11.94
N GLY A 442 -13.38 8.32 -12.49
CA GLY A 442 -14.37 7.38 -13.03
C GLY A 442 -15.11 7.95 -14.26
N VAL A 443 -14.41 8.68 -15.13
CA VAL A 443 -14.98 9.26 -16.36
C VAL A 443 -15.54 8.19 -17.28
N ASN A 444 -14.76 7.12 -17.51
CA ASN A 444 -15.17 5.98 -18.32
C ASN A 444 -16.32 5.16 -17.72
N LYS A 445 -16.74 5.50 -16.49
CA LYS A 445 -17.78 4.81 -15.71
C LYS A 445 -18.87 5.76 -15.23
N GLU A 446 -18.94 6.95 -15.84
CA GLU A 446 -19.97 7.95 -15.58
C GLU A 446 -20.06 8.39 -14.11
N TYR A 447 -18.97 8.30 -13.34
CA TYR A 447 -18.92 8.82 -11.97
C TYR A 447 -18.82 10.35 -11.96
N TYR A 448 -17.87 10.88 -12.74
CA TYR A 448 -17.75 12.28 -13.15
C TYR A 448 -17.72 12.37 -14.67
N SER A 449 -18.15 13.48 -15.24
CA SER A 449 -17.84 13.91 -16.60
C SER A 449 -16.66 14.90 -16.54
N ARG A 450 -15.81 14.92 -17.56
CA ARG A 450 -14.79 15.97 -17.72
C ARG A 450 -15.29 16.98 -18.74
N GLU A 451 -15.50 18.22 -18.30
CA GLU A 451 -16.12 19.28 -19.10
C GLU A 451 -15.28 20.58 -19.03
N PRO A 452 -15.26 21.38 -20.11
CA PRO A 452 -14.54 22.64 -20.12
C PRO A 452 -15.16 23.67 -19.17
N ILE A 453 -14.31 24.44 -18.50
CA ILE A 453 -14.65 25.54 -17.61
C ILE A 453 -13.73 26.75 -17.90
N GLU A 454 -14.34 27.93 -18.02
CA GLU A 454 -13.58 29.18 -18.10
C GLU A 454 -13.19 29.65 -16.70
N VAL A 455 -11.90 29.88 -16.50
CA VAL A 455 -11.33 30.31 -15.22
C VAL A 455 -10.47 31.56 -15.41
N ARG A 456 -10.53 32.46 -14.43
CA ARG A 456 -9.68 33.66 -14.36
C ARG A 456 -8.54 33.39 -13.39
N LEU A 457 -7.30 33.43 -13.90
CA LEU A 457 -6.08 33.31 -13.09
C LEU A 457 -5.87 34.58 -12.25
N ASP A 458 -5.08 34.47 -11.18
CA ASP A 458 -4.73 35.60 -10.30
C ASP A 458 -4.06 36.77 -11.04
N ASN A 459 -3.39 36.51 -12.16
CA ASN A 459 -2.79 37.53 -13.03
C ASN A 459 -3.81 38.25 -13.93
N GLY A 460 -5.10 37.91 -13.83
CA GLY A 460 -6.20 38.48 -14.60
C GLY A 460 -6.49 37.80 -15.94
N SER A 461 -5.64 36.90 -16.43
CA SER A 461 -5.88 36.21 -17.71
C SER A 461 -6.98 35.15 -17.59
N VAL A 462 -7.81 35.03 -18.61
CA VAL A 462 -8.84 33.98 -18.71
C VAL A 462 -8.30 32.81 -19.52
N LEU A 463 -8.51 31.60 -19.03
CA LEU A 463 -8.08 30.34 -19.63
C LEU A 463 -9.26 29.36 -19.64
N SER A 464 -9.40 28.59 -20.72
CA SER A 464 -10.26 27.41 -20.75
C SER A 464 -9.47 26.20 -20.25
N ALA A 465 -9.98 25.55 -19.21
CA ALA A 465 -9.42 24.33 -18.64
C ALA A 465 -10.54 23.30 -18.50
N ASP A 466 -10.22 22.03 -18.34
CA ASP A 466 -11.21 21.00 -18.03
C ASP A 466 -11.40 20.85 -16.51
N ALA A 467 -12.62 20.56 -16.07
CA ALA A 467 -12.93 20.22 -14.68
C ALA A 467 -13.86 19.00 -14.63
N TYR A 468 -13.81 18.29 -13.50
CA TYR A 468 -14.66 17.12 -13.26
C TYR A 468 -16.01 17.56 -12.69
N TYR A 469 -17.11 17.17 -13.32
CA TYR A 469 -18.48 17.44 -12.89
C TYR A 469 -19.20 16.14 -12.53
N LYS A 470 -19.90 16.11 -11.41
CA LYS A 470 -20.60 14.93 -10.95
C LYS A 470 -21.77 14.65 -11.89
N VAL A 471 -21.81 13.45 -12.49
CA VAL A 471 -22.83 13.09 -13.49
C VAL A 471 -24.24 13.07 -12.89
N SER A 472 -24.40 12.47 -11.71
CA SER A 472 -25.67 12.43 -10.99
C SER A 472 -25.60 13.27 -9.72
N ALA A 473 -26.32 14.39 -9.71
CA ALA A 473 -26.38 15.29 -8.56
C ALA A 473 -27.20 14.71 -7.39
N GLY A 474 -28.21 13.88 -7.66
CA GLY A 474 -29.08 13.30 -6.63
C GLY A 474 -29.59 14.33 -5.61
N SER A 475 -29.56 13.99 -4.33
CA SER A 475 -29.89 14.89 -3.22
C SER A 475 -28.86 15.99 -2.98
N LEU A 476 -27.65 15.90 -3.55
CA LEU A 476 -26.61 16.91 -3.37
C LEU A 476 -26.99 18.25 -4.01
N ALA A 477 -27.91 18.26 -4.99
CA ALA A 477 -28.41 19.48 -5.63
C ALA A 477 -29.13 20.44 -4.66
N GLU A 478 -29.58 19.95 -3.49
CA GLU A 478 -30.28 20.73 -2.46
C GLU A 478 -29.32 21.30 -1.40
N GLY A 479 -28.05 20.89 -1.41
CA GLY A 479 -27.05 21.30 -0.43
C GLY A 479 -26.59 22.75 -0.57
N PRO A 480 -26.02 23.36 0.48
CA PRO A 480 -25.46 24.70 0.38
C PRO A 480 -24.28 24.70 -0.60
N PHE A 481 -24.33 25.59 -1.59
CA PHE A 481 -23.21 25.81 -2.49
C PHE A 481 -22.11 26.60 -1.80
N ILE A 482 -20.87 26.15 -1.94
CA ILE A 482 -19.68 26.81 -1.39
C ILE A 482 -18.83 27.41 -2.50
N SER A 483 -18.12 28.51 -2.21
CA SER A 483 -17.20 29.13 -3.17
C SER A 483 -15.79 28.52 -3.15
N GLU A 484 -15.42 27.83 -2.07
CA GLU A 484 -14.09 27.22 -1.94
C GLU A 484 -14.10 26.02 -1.00
N TYR A 485 -13.51 24.90 -1.46
CA TYR A 485 -13.18 23.77 -0.60
C TYR A 485 -11.83 23.98 0.09
N THR A 486 -11.83 24.38 1.36
CA THR A 486 -10.60 24.79 2.06
C THR A 486 -9.86 23.60 2.69
N LYS A 487 -8.54 23.78 2.91
CA LYS A 487 -7.70 22.77 3.58
C LYS A 487 -8.17 22.49 5.01
N SER A 488 -8.58 23.53 5.74
CA SER A 488 -9.11 23.40 7.10
C SER A 488 -10.40 22.57 7.14
N TYR A 489 -11.30 22.74 6.17
CA TYR A 489 -12.49 21.90 6.05
C TYR A 489 -12.11 20.45 5.74
N HIS A 490 -11.24 20.25 4.74
CA HIS A 490 -10.77 18.93 4.32
C HIS A 490 -10.18 18.14 5.49
N ASP A 491 -9.24 18.73 6.24
CA ASP A 491 -8.57 18.04 7.35
C ASP A 491 -9.52 17.61 8.46
N LYS A 492 -10.66 18.30 8.61
CA LYS A 492 -11.67 18.00 9.63
C LYS A 492 -12.73 17.00 9.16
N HIS A 493 -13.13 17.07 7.90
CA HIS A 493 -14.35 16.40 7.42
C HIS A 493 -14.10 15.30 6.39
N TYR A 494 -12.98 15.35 5.66
CA TYR A 494 -12.72 14.38 4.59
C TYR A 494 -12.42 12.99 5.15
N ASN A 495 -13.20 12.00 4.73
CA ASN A 495 -12.99 10.60 5.06
C ASN A 495 -12.48 9.81 3.85
N PRO A 496 -11.15 9.58 3.72
CA PRO A 496 -10.57 8.95 2.55
C PRO A 496 -11.00 7.49 2.39
N ILE A 497 -11.15 6.73 3.49
CA ILE A 497 -11.57 5.33 3.42
C ILE A 497 -13.02 5.23 2.95
N LYS A 498 -13.94 6.05 3.49
CA LYS A 498 -15.35 6.08 3.03
C LYS A 498 -15.46 6.54 1.58
N HIS A 499 -14.68 7.55 1.18
CA HIS A 499 -14.64 8.01 -0.20
C HIS A 499 -14.16 6.92 -1.17
N ALA A 500 -13.04 6.27 -0.87
CA ALA A 500 -12.51 5.17 -1.68
C ALA A 500 -13.49 3.99 -1.74
N HIS A 501 -14.15 3.66 -0.63
CA HIS A 501 -15.17 2.61 -0.58
C HIS A 501 -16.41 2.95 -1.42
N ALA A 502 -16.90 4.19 -1.36
CA ALA A 502 -18.03 4.64 -2.17
C ALA A 502 -17.71 4.57 -3.67
N LYS A 503 -16.51 5.00 -4.08
CA LYS A 503 -16.02 4.82 -5.45
C LYS A 503 -16.00 3.32 -5.82
N GLN A 504 -15.39 2.48 -4.97
CA GLN A 504 -15.28 1.03 -5.19
C GLN A 504 -16.64 0.33 -5.36
N LEU A 505 -17.64 0.62 -4.53
CA LEU A 505 -18.96 0.01 -4.66
C LEU A 505 -19.59 0.32 -6.02
N GLN A 506 -19.49 1.57 -6.47
CA GLN A 506 -20.00 1.94 -7.78
C GLN A 506 -19.23 1.27 -8.92
N TYR A 507 -17.90 1.07 -8.77
CA TYR A 507 -17.12 0.26 -9.71
C TYR A 507 -17.61 -1.19 -9.81
N LEU A 508 -18.04 -1.79 -8.70
CA LEU A 508 -18.53 -3.18 -8.64
C LEU A 508 -19.97 -3.32 -9.15
N GLU A 509 -20.79 -2.27 -9.06
CA GLU A 509 -22.18 -2.26 -9.54
C GLU A 509 -22.29 -1.93 -11.05
N SER A 510 -21.29 -1.26 -11.62
CA SER A 510 -21.26 -0.88 -13.05
C SER A 510 -20.75 -1.98 -14.01
N ASN A 511 -20.26 -3.10 -13.47
CA ASN A 511 -19.77 -4.27 -14.23
C ASN A 511 -20.62 -5.50 -13.90
#